data_AF-A0A924R422-F1
#
_entry.id   AF-A0A924R422-F1
#
_cell.length_a   1.000
_cell.length_b   1.000
_cell.length_c   1.000
_cell.angle_alpha   90.00
_cell.angle_beta   90.00
_cell.angle_gamma   90.00
#
_symmetry.space_group_name_H-M   'P 1'
#
loop_
_entity.id
_entity.type
_entity.pdbx_description
1 polymer ?
#
loop_
_entity_poly.entity_id
_entity_poly.type
_entity_poly.pdbx_seq_one_letter_code
_entity_poly.pdbx_strand_id
1 'polypeptide(L)'
;MGLVDRAKNICISPKTEWPVIAGETTTTSGLMTGYVAPLAIIGPVAAFIGGSVIGHTLPFVGTYRTPIFAGIGIAIFTFVMTFVAVFVLSLIIDALAPSFG
;
A
#
# COMPACT_ATOMS: atom_id res chain seq x y z
N MET A 1 11.79 -13.83 -8.53
CA MET A 1 10.42 -14.20 -8.10
C MET A 1 9.47 -13.10 -8.54
N GLY A 2 8.23 -13.41 -8.93
CA GLY A 2 7.25 -12.37 -9.28
C GLY A 2 6.79 -11.57 -8.06
N LEU A 3 6.23 -10.38 -8.28
CA LEU A 3 5.68 -9.53 -7.20
C LEU A 3 4.63 -10.29 -6.36
N VAL A 4 3.71 -10.97 -7.05
CA VAL A 4 2.61 -11.74 -6.43
C VAL A 4 3.14 -12.91 -5.64
N ASP A 5 4.08 -13.67 -6.20
CA ASP A 5 4.69 -14.82 -5.52
C ASP A 5 5.39 -14.37 -4.24
N ARG A 6 6.12 -13.24 -4.28
CA ARG A 6 6.78 -12.66 -3.11
C ARG A 6 5.79 -12.23 -2.04
N ALA A 7 4.74 -11.50 -2.42
CA ALA A 7 3.69 -11.13 -1.48
C ALA A 7 3.01 -12.36 -0.85
N LYS A 8 2.74 -13.40 -1.65
CA LYS A 8 2.15 -14.65 -1.18
C LYS A 8 3.07 -15.36 -0.18
N ASN A 9 4.36 -15.51 -0.49
CA ASN A 9 5.29 -16.20 0.39
C ASN A 9 5.50 -15.46 1.71
N ILE A 10 5.57 -14.12 1.69
CA ILE A 10 5.65 -13.31 2.92
C ILE A 10 4.43 -13.57 3.82
N CYS A 11 3.22 -13.62 3.25
CA CYS A 11 1.98 -13.78 4.02
C CYS A 11 1.71 -15.24 4.45
N ILE A 12 2.02 -16.22 3.60
CA ILE A 12 1.58 -17.62 3.77
C ILE A 12 2.73 -18.54 4.20
N SER A 13 3.98 -18.20 3.88
CA SER A 13 5.16 -19.00 4.22
C SER A 13 6.29 -18.14 4.82
N PRO A 14 6.00 -17.34 5.87
CA PRO A 14 6.97 -16.41 6.43
C PRO A 14 8.24 -17.11 6.93
N LYS A 15 8.12 -18.29 7.55
CA LYS A 15 9.27 -19.02 8.12
C LYS A 15 10.36 -19.35 7.09
N THR A 16 9.98 -19.56 5.83
CA THR A 16 10.92 -19.87 4.74
C THR A 16 11.33 -18.62 3.98
N GLU A 17 10.44 -17.64 3.86
CA GLU A 17 10.68 -16.44 3.05
C GLU A 17 11.52 -15.38 3.80
N TRP A 18 11.31 -15.17 5.10
CA TRP A 18 12.04 -14.16 5.87
C TRP A 18 13.57 -14.38 5.89
N PRO A 19 14.10 -15.61 6.04
CA PRO A 19 15.54 -15.87 5.94
C PRO A 19 16.11 -15.56 4.55
N VAL A 20 15.33 -15.76 3.48
CA VAL A 20 15.74 -15.41 2.11
C VAL A 20 15.85 -13.89 1.99
N ILE A 21 14.82 -13.17 2.44
CA ILE A 21 14.79 -11.70 2.43
C ILE A 21 15.93 -11.11 3.26
N ALA A 22 16.26 -11.71 4.41
CA ALA A 22 17.37 -11.26 5.26
C ALA A 22 18.75 -11.34 4.57
N GLY A 23 18.90 -12.23 3.58
CA GLY A 23 20.11 -12.34 2.76
C GLY A 23 20.14 -11.39 1.56
N GLU A 24 19.04 -10.69 1.25
CA GLU A 24 18.98 -9.78 0.10
C GLU A 24 19.50 -8.38 0.45
N THR A 25 20.48 -7.90 -0.30
CA THR A 25 20.90 -6.50 -0.23
C THR A 25 20.08 -5.67 -1.21
N THR A 26 18.95 -5.13 -0.76
CA THR A 26 18.11 -4.23 -1.55
C THR A 26 18.11 -2.83 -0.97
N THR A 27 18.16 -1.80 -1.82
CA THR A 27 18.06 -0.41 -1.38
C THR A 27 16.61 -0.07 -0.99
N THR A 28 16.44 0.82 -0.01
CA THR A 28 15.11 1.30 0.41
C THR A 28 14.32 1.87 -0.78
N SER A 29 14.99 2.64 -1.65
CA SER A 29 14.36 3.17 -2.86
C SER A 29 13.86 2.08 -3.79
N GLY A 30 14.62 0.98 -3.96
CA GLY A 30 14.23 -0.14 -4.82
C GLY A 30 13.02 -0.89 -4.29
N LEU A 31 12.91 -1.07 -2.97
CA LEU A 31 11.73 -1.67 -2.34
C LEU A 31 10.49 -0.77 -2.49
N MET A 32 10.65 0.54 -2.26
CA MET A 32 9.55 1.48 -2.35
C MET A 32 8.96 1.55 -3.76
N THR A 33 9.80 1.58 -4.80
CA THR A 33 9.32 1.66 -6.19
C THR A 33 8.94 0.29 -6.76
N GLY A 34 9.71 -0.75 -6.48
CA GLY A 34 9.53 -2.09 -7.07
C GLY A 34 8.49 -2.96 -6.39
N TYR A 35 8.20 -2.73 -5.10
CA TYR A 35 7.27 -3.55 -4.32
C TYR A 35 6.11 -2.72 -3.75
N VAL A 36 6.41 -1.61 -3.06
CA VAL A 36 5.38 -0.81 -2.38
C VAL A 36 4.51 -0.06 -3.39
N ALA A 37 5.09 0.59 -4.40
CA ALA A 37 4.33 1.36 -5.39
C ALA A 37 3.21 0.58 -6.10
N PRO A 38 3.47 -0.61 -6.71
CA PRO A 38 2.41 -1.35 -7.40
C PRO A 38 1.33 -1.89 -6.46
N LEU A 39 1.64 -2.11 -5.18
CA LEU A 39 0.63 -2.51 -4.18
C LEU A 39 -0.15 -1.29 -3.66
N ALA A 40 0.53 -0.18 -3.39
CA ALA A 40 -0.03 1.03 -2.82
C ALA A 40 -0.99 1.76 -3.77
N ILE A 41 -0.84 1.60 -5.09
CA ILE A 41 -1.69 2.26 -6.09
C ILE A 41 -3.10 1.65 -6.17
N ILE A 42 -3.27 0.39 -5.77
CA ILE A 42 -4.53 -0.35 -5.91
C ILE A 42 -5.65 0.36 -5.13
N GLY A 43 -5.40 0.70 -3.86
CA GLY A 43 -6.38 1.35 -2.99
C GLY A 43 -6.86 2.72 -3.50
N PRO A 44 -5.96 3.69 -3.72
CA PRO A 44 -6.33 5.02 -4.23
C PRO A 44 -7.06 4.99 -5.57
N VAL A 45 -6.66 4.11 -6.50
CA VAL A 45 -7.35 3.96 -7.78
C VAL A 45 -8.74 3.38 -7.61
N ALA A 46 -8.88 2.32 -6.81
CA ALA A 46 -10.20 1.73 -6.52
C ALA A 46 -11.12 2.73 -5.82
N ALA A 47 -10.61 3.48 -4.83
CA ALA A 47 -11.36 4.51 -4.13
C ALA A 47 -11.77 5.66 -5.06
N PHE A 48 -10.88 6.10 -5.95
CA PHE A 48 -11.18 7.12 -6.94
C PHE A 48 -12.31 6.68 -7.88
N ILE A 49 -12.23 5.46 -8.42
CA ILE A 49 -13.26 4.91 -9.31
C ILE A 49 -14.59 4.75 -8.56
N GLY A 50 -14.56 4.18 -7.35
CA GLY A 50 -15.75 4.01 -6.52
C GLY A 50 -16.43 5.33 -6.17
N GLY A 51 -15.66 6.34 -5.77
CA GLY A 51 -16.20 7.62 -5.33
C GLY A 51 -16.55 8.59 -6.46
N SER A 52 -15.81 8.60 -7.56
CA SER A 52 -15.93 9.62 -8.62
C SER A 52 -16.66 9.12 -9.87
N VAL A 53 -16.49 7.84 -10.23
CA VAL A 53 -17.09 7.26 -11.45
C VAL A 53 -18.41 6.56 -11.12
N ILE A 54 -18.39 5.67 -10.13
CA ILE A 54 -19.59 4.95 -9.69
C ILE A 54 -20.47 5.90 -8.85
N GLY A 55 -19.89 6.45 -7.78
CA GLY A 55 -20.57 7.27 -6.79
C GLY A 55 -21.16 6.43 -5.66
N HIS A 56 -21.41 7.09 -4.52
CA HIS A 56 -22.07 6.48 -3.37
C HIS A 56 -23.53 6.92 -3.33
N THR A 57 -24.44 5.96 -3.13
CA THR A 57 -25.85 6.28 -2.88
C THR A 57 -26.01 6.67 -1.42
N LEU A 58 -26.30 7.94 -1.18
CA LEU A 58 -26.61 8.44 0.16
C LEU A 58 -28.12 8.30 0.39
N PRO A 59 -28.55 7.76 1.55
CA PRO A 59 -29.96 7.78 1.93
C PRO A 59 -30.49 9.22 1.89
N PHE A 60 -31.70 9.41 1.35
CA PHE A 60 -32.41 10.70 1.25
C PHE A 60 -31.85 11.75 0.27
N VAL A 61 -30.64 11.58 -0.28
CA VAL A 61 -29.99 12.61 -1.15
C VAL A 61 -29.77 12.11 -2.59
N GLY A 62 -29.76 10.79 -2.82
CA GLY A 62 -29.51 10.18 -4.13
C GLY A 62 -28.05 9.79 -4.34
N THR A 63 -27.60 9.66 -5.59
CA THR A 63 -26.21 9.29 -5.92
C THR A 63 -25.30 10.50 -5.82
N TYR A 64 -24.39 10.49 -4.84
CA TYR A 64 -23.33 11.47 -4.69
C TYR A 64 -22.05 10.98 -5.35
N ARG A 65 -21.49 11.81 -6.24
CA ARG A 65 -20.20 11.57 -6.88
C ARG A 65 -19.22 12.62 -6.43
N THR A 66 -18.03 12.18 -6.05
CA THR A 66 -16.93 13.09 -5.76
C THR A 66 -16.52 13.77 -7.08
N PRO A 67 -16.36 15.10 -7.10
CA PRO A 67 -15.87 15.80 -8.28
C PRO A 67 -14.54 15.21 -8.75
N ILE A 68 -14.36 14.99 -10.05
CA ILE A 68 -13.19 14.31 -10.62
C ILE A 68 -11.88 14.95 -10.14
N PHE A 69 -11.77 16.28 -10.18
CA PHE A 69 -10.57 17.00 -9.72
C PHE A 69 -10.29 16.78 -8.23
N ALA A 70 -11.33 16.82 -7.40
CA ALA A 70 -11.19 16.55 -5.97
C ALA A 70 -10.81 15.08 -5.72
N GLY A 71 -11.41 14.14 -6.45
CA GLY A 71 -11.11 12.72 -6.37
C GLY A 71 -9.66 12.40 -6.76
N ILE A 72 -9.13 13.03 -7.81
CA ILE A 72 -7.72 12.88 -8.21
C ILE A 72 -6.80 13.44 -7.12
N GLY A 73 -7.12 14.63 -6.57
CA GLY A 73 -6.34 15.23 -5.49
C GLY A 73 -6.27 14.31 -4.26
N ILE A 74 -7.40 13.73 -3.86
CA ILE A 74 -7.49 12.77 -2.75
C ILE A 74 -6.72 11.49 -3.08
N ALA A 75 -6.82 10.97 -4.30
CA ALA A 75 -6.12 9.75 -4.72
C ALA A 75 -4.60 9.92 -4.66
N ILE A 76 -4.07 11.03 -5.20
CA ILE A 76 -2.63 11.34 -5.15
C ILE A 76 -2.18 11.51 -3.70
N PHE A 77 -2.92 12.27 -2.90
CA PHE A 77 -2.60 12.48 -1.49
C PHE A 77 -2.55 11.14 -0.74
N THR A 78 -3.56 10.29 -0.92
CA THR A 78 -3.64 8.98 -0.26
C THR A 78 -2.51 8.09 -0.71
N PHE A 79 -2.18 8.08 -2.00
CA PHE A 79 -1.05 7.32 -2.53
C PHE A 79 0.27 7.72 -1.86
N VAL A 80 0.57 9.02 -1.75
CA VAL A 80 1.77 9.51 -1.06
C VAL A 80 1.74 9.16 0.43
N MET A 81 0.61 9.33 1.10
CA MET A 81 0.46 9.00 2.52
C MET A 81 0.67 7.50 2.79
N THR A 82 0.32 6.62 1.86
CA THR A 82 0.61 5.17 1.98
C THR A 82 2.11 4.91 2.04
N PHE A 83 2.92 5.60 1.22
CA PHE A 83 4.39 5.46 1.29
C PHE A 83 4.93 5.94 2.63
N VAL A 84 4.44 7.09 3.10
CA VAL A 84 4.83 7.63 4.42
C VAL A 84 4.48 6.63 5.51
N ALA A 85 3.26 6.08 5.49
CA ALA A 85 2.80 5.11 6.48
C ALA A 85 3.66 3.83 6.47
N VAL A 86 3.96 3.27 5.29
CA VAL A 86 4.83 2.08 5.16
C VAL A 86 6.24 2.37 5.66
N PHE A 87 6.81 3.53 5.31
CA PHE A 87 8.13 3.92 5.77
C PHE A 87 8.18 4.08 7.29
N VAL A 88 7.23 4.82 7.88
CA VAL A 88 7.14 5.00 9.33
C VAL A 88 6.94 3.66 10.03
N LEU A 89 6.06 2.79 9.53
CA LEU A 89 5.85 1.46 10.09
C LEU A 89 7.13 0.62 10.06
N SER A 90 7.92 0.70 8.99
CA SER A 90 9.21 -0.01 8.91
C SER A 90 10.20 0.45 9.97
N LEU A 91 10.28 1.76 10.25
CA LEU A 91 11.13 2.30 11.32
C LEU A 91 10.67 1.84 12.71
N ILE A 92 9.36 1.79 12.93
CA ILE A 92 8.79 1.26 14.18
C ILE A 92 9.17 -0.22 14.33
N ILE A 93 9.00 -1.03 13.28
CA ILE A 93 9.36 -2.45 13.31
C ILE A 93 10.86 -2.65 13.58
N ASP A 94 11.73 -1.88 12.93
CA ASP A 94 13.18 -1.93 13.15
C ASP A 94 13.55 -1.58 14.60
N ALA A 95 12.92 -0.53 15.16
CA ALA A 95 13.13 -0.14 16.55
C ALA A 95 12.64 -1.19 17.55
N LEU A 96 11.56 -1.92 17.24
CA LEU A 96 11.01 -2.97 18.10
C LEU A 96 11.68 -4.33 17.88
N ALA A 97 12.38 -4.57 16.77
CA ALA A 97 12.97 -5.85 16.45
C ALA A 97 13.86 -6.43 17.57
N PRO A 98 14.70 -5.64 18.29
CA PRO A 98 15.51 -6.15 19.40
C PRO A 98 14.70 -6.64 20.61
N SER A 99 13.45 -6.19 20.77
CA SER A 99 12.60 -6.55 21.92
C SER A 99 11.93 -7.93 21.80
N PHE A 100 11.97 -8.54 20.62
CA PHE A 100 11.36 -9.84 20.33
C PHE A 100 12.39 -11.00 20.27
N GLY A 101 13.63 -10.73 20.70
CA GLY A 101 14.71 -11.72 20.82
C GLY A 101 14.49 -12.73 21.95
#